data_AF-A0A8T0WHC0-F1
#
_entry.id   AF-A0A8T0WHC0-F1
#
_cell.length_a   1.000
_cell.length_b   1.000
_cell.length_c   1.000
_cell.angle_alpha   90.00
_cell.angle_beta   90.00
_cell.angle_gamma   90.00
#
_symmetry.space_group_name_H-M   'P 1'
#
loop_
_entity.id
_entity.type
_entity.pdbx_description
1 polymer ?
#
loop_
_entity_poly.entity_id
_entity_poly.type
_entity_poly.pdbx_seq_one_letter_code
_entity_poly.pdbx_strand_id
1 'polypeptide(L)'
;MVGAITVGAARKMAAEEEPLLDVAALKGKEEEEAAEKIKLQSAVRNYTTFLYVGFVFGTLAPRAAVKAAPAAVASAQRFLAGGYDLTVTVAFFAAATLLLQARLARALRPSTNTKARLTPLAAWSLAVVTWCCITSVFHHCLTFGDENLGGYGEWAASAGASFANLFMSARTVMRHLA
;
A
#
# COMPACT_ATOMS: atom_id res chain seq x y z
N MET A 1 40.46 -46.37 44.51
CA MET A 1 40.70 -46.18 43.06
C MET A 1 39.36 -46.01 42.34
N VAL A 2 38.57 -45.00 42.73
CA VAL A 2 37.24 -44.70 42.16
C VAL A 2 37.15 -43.18 42.13
N GLY A 3 37.28 -42.55 40.96
CA GLY A 3 37.27 -41.08 40.89
C GLY A 3 37.60 -40.48 39.53
N ALA A 4 38.14 -41.24 38.58
CA ALA A 4 38.54 -40.71 37.27
C ALA A 4 37.50 -40.89 36.14
N ILE A 5 36.42 -41.66 36.35
CA ILE A 5 35.51 -42.06 35.25
C ILE A 5 34.34 -41.07 35.07
N THR A 6 33.95 -40.32 36.09
CA THR A 6 32.78 -39.42 36.02
C THR A 6 33.05 -38.07 35.36
N VAL A 7 34.31 -37.62 35.30
CA VAL A 7 34.66 -36.31 34.72
C VAL A 7 34.67 -36.35 33.18
N GLY A 8 34.99 -37.50 32.57
CA GLY A 8 35.04 -37.66 31.11
C GLY A 8 33.66 -37.66 30.43
N ALA A 9 32.63 -38.21 31.09
CA ALA A 9 31.27 -38.27 30.55
C ALA A 9 30.54 -36.91 30.61
N ALA A 10 30.72 -36.16 31.70
CA ALA A 10 30.13 -34.83 31.86
C ALA A 10 30.69 -33.81 30.85
N ARG A 11 31.99 -33.90 30.54
CA ARG A 11 32.64 -33.00 29.57
C ARG A 11 32.24 -33.31 28.12
N LYS A 12 31.89 -34.56 27.82
CA LYS A 12 31.44 -35.00 26.49
C LYS A 12 29.98 -34.62 26.23
N MET A 13 29.12 -34.65 27.25
CA MET A 13 27.73 -34.16 27.15
C MET A 13 27.64 -32.64 27.03
N ALA A 14 28.48 -31.88 27.76
CA ALA A 14 28.51 -30.42 27.65
C ALA A 14 28.95 -29.91 26.27
N ALA A 15 29.83 -30.64 25.58
CA ALA A 15 30.29 -30.28 24.23
C ALA A 15 29.30 -30.65 23.11
N GLU A 16 28.34 -31.54 23.36
CA GLU A 16 27.26 -31.85 22.41
C GLU A 16 26.01 -30.96 22.61
N GLU A 17 25.80 -30.40 23.81
CA GLU A 17 24.71 -29.46 24.08
C GLU A 17 24.93 -28.06 23.50
N GLU A 18 26.18 -27.57 23.46
CA GLU A 18 26.53 -26.27 22.86
C GLU A 18 26.17 -26.15 21.36
N PRO A 19 26.52 -27.10 20.47
CA PRO A 19 26.12 -27.00 19.06
C PRO A 19 24.60 -27.14 18.86
N LEU A 20 23.90 -27.83 19.76
CA LEU A 20 22.45 -28.01 19.71
C LEU A 20 21.70 -26.72 20.07
N LEU A 21 22.22 -25.94 21.03
CA LEU A 21 21.72 -24.61 21.38
C LEU A 21 21.94 -23.60 20.24
N ASP A 22 23.08 -23.64 19.58
CA ASP A 22 23.36 -22.77 18.41
C ASP A 22 22.46 -23.09 17.22
N VAL A 23 22.19 -24.38 16.95
CA VAL A 23 21.26 -24.80 15.89
C VAL A 23 19.82 -24.41 16.22
N ALA A 24 19.38 -24.52 17.47
CA ALA A 24 18.05 -24.08 17.89
C ALA A 24 17.89 -22.55 17.79
N ALA A 25 18.94 -21.78 18.16
CA ALA A 25 18.95 -20.33 18.04
C ALA A 25 18.97 -19.86 16.56
N LEU A 26 19.67 -20.57 15.69
CA LEU A 26 19.64 -20.32 14.24
C LEU A 26 18.27 -20.61 13.65
N LYS A 27 17.68 -21.76 13.99
CA LYS A 27 16.34 -22.13 13.52
C LYS A 27 15.27 -21.16 14.00
N GLY A 28 15.35 -20.68 15.25
CA GLY A 28 14.46 -19.65 15.78
C GLY A 28 14.58 -18.31 15.03
N LYS A 29 15.79 -17.91 14.64
CA LYS A 29 16.01 -16.71 13.81
C LYS A 29 15.45 -16.86 12.40
N GLU A 30 15.60 -18.02 11.79
CA GLU A 30 15.05 -18.31 10.45
C GLU A 30 13.51 -18.30 10.45
N GLU A 31 12.88 -18.88 11.47
CA GLU A 31 11.42 -18.89 11.64
C GLU A 31 10.87 -17.48 11.89
N GLU A 32 11.57 -16.66 12.69
CA GLU A 32 11.23 -15.25 12.91
C GLU A 32 11.33 -14.45 11.60
N GLU A 33 12.42 -14.59 10.85
CA GLU A 33 12.61 -13.92 9.56
C GLU A 33 11.56 -14.35 8.53
N ALA A 34 11.19 -15.63 8.50
CA ALA A 34 10.13 -16.15 7.63
C ALA A 34 8.76 -15.55 8.00
N ALA A 35 8.42 -15.51 9.29
CA ALA A 35 7.17 -14.91 9.76
C ALA A 35 7.08 -13.41 9.43
N GLU A 36 8.21 -12.70 9.47
CA GLU A 36 8.31 -11.29 9.09
C GLU A 36 8.09 -11.04 7.60
N LYS A 37 8.69 -11.87 6.73
CA LYS A 37 8.45 -11.81 5.28
C LYS A 37 6.99 -12.05 4.95
N ILE A 38 6.34 -13.00 5.62
CA ILE A 38 4.91 -13.29 5.44
C ILE A 38 4.05 -12.07 5.82
N LYS A 39 4.36 -11.41 6.95
CA LYS A 39 3.64 -10.19 7.37
C LYS A 39 3.79 -9.06 6.35
N LEU A 40 5.01 -8.82 5.88
CA LEU A 40 5.28 -7.79 4.86
C LEU A 40 4.54 -8.08 3.56
N GLN A 41 4.61 -9.32 3.07
CA GLN A 41 3.92 -9.74 1.85
C GLN A 41 2.40 -9.61 1.99
N SER A 42 1.84 -9.95 3.16
CA SER A 42 0.42 -9.77 3.46
C SER A 42 0.02 -8.28 3.45
N ALA A 43 0.84 -7.40 4.05
CA ALA A 43 0.60 -5.96 4.05
C ALA A 43 0.59 -5.37 2.63
N VAL A 44 1.59 -5.73 1.81
CA VAL A 44 1.67 -5.32 0.39
C VAL A 44 0.47 -5.85 -0.37
N ARG A 45 0.16 -7.14 -0.25
CA ARG A 45 -0.97 -7.77 -0.95
C ARG A 45 -2.30 -7.09 -0.58
N ASN A 46 -2.54 -6.83 0.70
CA ASN A 46 -3.75 -6.15 1.15
C ASN A 46 -3.83 -4.73 0.59
N TYR A 47 -2.70 -4.02 0.52
CA TYR A 47 -2.65 -2.70 -0.06
C TYR A 47 -2.89 -2.70 -1.58
N THR A 48 -2.27 -3.62 -2.31
CA THR A 48 -2.49 -3.76 -3.76
C THR A 48 -3.92 -4.18 -4.08
N THR A 49 -4.51 -5.09 -3.30
CA THR A 49 -5.92 -5.46 -3.46
C THR A 49 -6.82 -4.26 -3.19
N PHE A 50 -6.54 -3.47 -2.16
CA PHE A 50 -7.29 -2.25 -1.88
C PHE A 50 -7.20 -1.25 -3.03
N LEU A 51 -6.01 -1.02 -3.60
CA LEU A 51 -5.84 -0.16 -4.77
C LEU A 51 -6.61 -0.68 -5.98
N TYR A 52 -6.54 -1.99 -6.25
CA TYR A 52 -7.23 -2.62 -7.36
C TYR A 52 -8.76 -2.47 -7.25
N VAL A 53 -9.31 -2.84 -6.09
CA VAL A 53 -10.76 -2.71 -5.83
C VAL A 53 -11.18 -1.25 -5.95
N GLY A 54 -10.45 -0.33 -5.30
CA GLY A 54 -10.71 1.11 -5.39
C GLY A 54 -10.67 1.64 -6.83
N PHE A 55 -9.71 1.18 -7.64
CA PHE A 55 -9.63 1.54 -9.05
C PHE A 55 -10.83 1.03 -9.85
N VAL A 56 -11.21 -0.25 -9.70
CA VAL A 56 -12.37 -0.84 -10.38
C VAL A 56 -13.65 -0.07 -10.04
N PHE A 57 -13.89 0.22 -8.76
CA PHE A 57 -15.09 0.95 -8.32
C PHE A 57 -15.06 2.43 -8.69
N GLY A 58 -13.89 3.06 -8.70
CA GLY A 58 -13.74 4.48 -9.04
C GLY A 58 -13.77 4.77 -10.54
N THR A 59 -13.42 3.80 -11.39
CA THR A 59 -13.24 4.03 -12.84
C THR A 59 -14.14 3.16 -13.72
N LEU A 60 -14.23 1.86 -13.46
CA LEU A 60 -14.91 0.90 -14.33
C LEU A 60 -16.39 0.72 -13.98
N ALA A 61 -16.71 0.57 -12.70
CA ALA A 61 -18.09 0.39 -12.24
C ALA A 61 -19.02 1.54 -12.65
N PRO A 62 -18.62 2.83 -12.57
CA PRO A 62 -19.45 3.95 -13.01
C PRO A 62 -19.72 3.89 -14.51
N ARG A 63 -18.72 3.54 -15.32
CA ARG A 63 -18.88 3.38 -16.78
C ARG A 63 -19.80 2.21 -17.13
N ALA A 64 -19.69 1.09 -16.42
CA ALA A 64 -20.58 -0.04 -16.60
C ALA A 64 -22.03 0.31 -16.22
N ALA A 65 -22.23 1.04 -15.11
CA ALA A 65 -23.54 1.52 -14.68
C ALA A 65 -24.19 2.45 -15.70
N VAL A 66 -23.44 3.39 -16.28
CA VAL A 66 -23.92 4.29 -17.36
C VAL A 66 -24.42 3.47 -18.56
N LYS A 67 -23.66 2.44 -18.97
CA LYS A 67 -24.05 1.58 -20.10
C LYS A 67 -25.27 0.70 -19.80
N ALA A 68 -25.36 0.18 -18.58
CA ALA A 68 -26.43 -0.74 -18.20
C ALA A 68 -27.77 -0.03 -17.93
N ALA A 69 -27.74 1.18 -17.37
CA ALA A 69 -28.94 1.91 -16.98
C ALA A 69 -28.81 3.42 -17.22
N PRO A 70 -28.70 3.86 -18.50
CA PRO A 70 -28.39 5.25 -18.84
C PRO A 70 -29.42 6.25 -18.29
N ALA A 71 -30.71 5.90 -18.27
CA ALA A 71 -31.76 6.79 -17.74
C ALA A 71 -31.68 6.98 -16.21
N ALA A 72 -31.34 5.92 -15.46
CA ALA A 72 -31.19 5.97 -14.01
C ALA A 72 -29.90 6.69 -13.60
N VAL A 73 -28.82 6.51 -14.37
CA VAL A 73 -27.58 7.25 -14.14
C VAL A 73 -27.72 8.71 -14.54
N ALA A 74 -28.41 9.03 -15.63
CA ALA A 74 -28.68 10.41 -16.03
C ALA A 74 -29.57 11.16 -15.00
N SER A 75 -30.55 10.48 -14.39
CA SER A 75 -31.35 11.09 -13.32
C SER A 75 -30.50 11.33 -12.08
N ALA A 76 -29.71 10.36 -11.64
CA ALA A 76 -28.75 10.51 -10.53
C ALA A 76 -27.68 11.58 -10.83
N GLN A 77 -27.20 11.66 -12.07
CA GLN A 77 -26.26 12.66 -12.53
C GLN A 77 -26.84 14.06 -12.50
N ARG A 78 -28.14 14.26 -12.79
CA ARG A 78 -28.75 15.60 -12.65
C ARG A 78 -28.77 16.06 -11.19
N PHE A 79 -29.01 15.14 -10.25
CA PHE A 79 -28.90 15.43 -8.81
C PHE A 79 -27.45 15.67 -8.37
N LEU A 80 -26.48 14.95 -8.96
CA LEU A 80 -25.05 15.13 -8.69
C LEU A 80 -24.47 16.37 -9.35
N ALA A 81 -24.83 16.70 -10.59
CA ALA A 81 -24.34 17.85 -11.36
C ALA A 81 -24.87 19.18 -10.79
N GLY A 82 -26.06 19.17 -10.17
CA GLY A 82 -26.54 20.29 -9.36
C GLY A 82 -25.77 20.49 -8.04
N GLY A 83 -24.91 19.54 -7.65
CA GLY A 83 -24.14 19.55 -6.41
C GLY A 83 -22.64 19.22 -6.56
N TYR A 84 -22.11 19.08 -7.78
CA TYR A 84 -20.72 18.76 -8.05
C TYR A 84 -19.90 20.05 -8.00
N ASP A 85 -19.73 20.57 -6.79
CA ASP A 85 -18.79 21.65 -6.52
C ASP A 85 -17.37 21.08 -6.64
N LEU A 86 -16.55 21.70 -7.50
CA LEU A 86 -15.12 21.40 -7.64
C LEU A 86 -14.44 21.31 -6.26
N THR A 87 -14.88 22.13 -5.30
CA THR A 87 -14.43 22.13 -3.91
C THR A 87 -14.65 20.78 -3.22
N VAL A 88 -15.82 20.15 -3.41
CA VAL A 88 -16.15 18.84 -2.82
C VAL A 88 -15.27 17.75 -3.44
N THR A 89 -15.10 17.77 -4.76
CA THR A 89 -14.26 16.79 -5.48
C THR A 89 -12.79 16.91 -5.08
N VAL A 90 -12.28 18.14 -4.93
CA VAL A 90 -10.92 18.41 -4.42
C VAL A 90 -10.77 17.99 -2.96
N ALA A 91 -11.75 18.28 -2.09
CA ALA A 91 -11.72 17.88 -0.69
C ALA A 91 -11.74 16.35 -0.51
N PHE A 92 -12.61 15.66 -1.27
CA PHE A 92 -12.64 14.20 -1.33
C PHE A 92 -11.29 13.64 -1.81
N PHE A 93 -10.71 14.23 -2.85
CA PHE A 93 -9.40 13.81 -3.36
C PHE A 93 -8.28 14.01 -2.33
N ALA A 94 -8.27 15.14 -1.63
CA ALA A 94 -7.29 15.39 -0.57
C ALA A 94 -7.41 14.34 0.55
N ALA A 95 -8.63 14.04 0.99
CA ALA A 95 -8.88 13.03 2.01
C ALA A 95 -8.47 11.61 1.54
N ALA A 96 -8.84 11.24 0.31
CA ALA A 96 -8.45 9.96 -0.30
C ALA A 96 -6.93 9.84 -0.44
N THR A 97 -6.27 10.93 -0.83
CA THR A 97 -4.82 10.99 -0.94
C THR A 97 -4.17 10.77 0.42
N LEU A 98 -4.58 11.52 1.46
CA LEU A 98 -4.05 11.34 2.82
C LEU A 98 -4.26 9.90 3.33
N LEU A 99 -5.43 9.31 3.09
CA LEU A 99 -5.71 7.92 3.44
C LEU A 99 -4.78 6.94 2.70
N LEU A 100 -4.59 7.11 1.39
CA LEU A 100 -3.70 6.27 0.59
C LEU A 100 -2.23 6.42 1.01
N GLN A 101 -1.79 7.63 1.32
CA GLN A 101 -0.44 7.88 1.83
C GLN A 101 -0.24 7.26 3.21
N ALA A 102 -1.24 7.33 4.09
CA ALA A 102 -1.18 6.66 5.40
C ALA A 102 -1.14 5.13 5.27
N ARG A 103 -1.90 4.56 4.32
CA ARG A 103 -1.89 3.13 4.01
C ARG A 103 -0.58 2.68 3.36
N LEU A 104 -0.05 3.47 2.43
CA LEU A 104 1.27 3.26 1.82
C LEU A 104 2.35 3.27 2.90
N ALA A 105 2.35 4.28 3.78
CA ALA A 105 3.26 4.36 4.91
C ALA A 105 3.16 3.11 5.80
N ARG A 106 1.95 2.62 6.11
CA ARG A 106 1.78 1.37 6.87
C ARG A 106 2.32 0.14 6.15
N ALA A 107 2.21 0.06 4.83
CA ALA A 107 2.78 -1.04 4.03
C ALA A 107 4.31 -0.97 3.94
N LEU A 108 4.89 0.24 3.99
CA LEU A 108 6.33 0.49 3.93
C LEU A 108 6.99 0.50 5.32
N ARG A 109 6.22 0.69 6.40
CA ARG A 109 6.77 0.81 7.75
C ARG A 109 7.41 -0.52 8.17
N PRO A 110 8.69 -0.51 8.55
CA PRO A 110 9.29 -1.66 9.21
C PRO A 110 8.48 -1.92 10.48
N SER A 111 7.99 -3.14 10.68
CA SER A 111 7.51 -3.56 11.99
C SER A 111 8.64 -3.33 13.00
N THR A 112 8.33 -2.85 14.20
CA THR A 112 9.30 -2.37 15.20
C THR A 112 10.36 -3.40 15.62
N ASN A 113 10.19 -4.68 15.25
CA ASN A 113 11.15 -5.75 15.46
C ASN A 113 11.77 -6.32 14.17
N THR A 114 11.44 -5.77 13.00
CA THR A 114 11.55 -6.49 11.73
C THR A 114 12.67 -6.00 10.82
N LYS A 115 13.58 -6.92 10.49
CA LYS A 115 14.67 -6.69 9.51
C LYS A 115 14.16 -6.76 8.07
N ALA A 116 13.03 -7.41 7.83
CA ALA A 116 12.43 -7.49 6.51
C ALA A 116 11.94 -6.11 6.04
N ARG A 117 12.66 -5.53 5.08
CA ARG A 117 12.30 -4.25 4.42
C ARG A 117 11.96 -4.51 2.97
N LEU A 118 11.04 -3.70 2.45
CA LEU A 118 10.80 -3.64 1.02
C LEU A 118 12.07 -3.14 0.32
N THR A 119 12.39 -3.70 -0.85
CA THR A 119 13.47 -3.15 -1.66
C THR A 119 13.08 -1.74 -2.15
N PRO A 120 14.05 -0.83 -2.32
CA PRO A 120 13.79 0.51 -2.84
C PRO A 120 12.97 0.49 -4.13
N LEU A 121 13.33 -0.42 -5.05
CA LEU A 121 12.64 -0.58 -6.33
C LEU A 121 11.16 -0.91 -6.14
N ALA A 122 10.84 -1.87 -5.28
CA ALA A 122 9.46 -2.26 -5.02
C ALA A 122 8.67 -1.16 -4.30
N ALA A 123 9.31 -0.37 -3.42
CA ALA A 123 8.66 0.73 -2.71
C ALA A 123 8.31 1.87 -3.67
N TRP A 124 9.21 2.21 -4.59
CA TRP A 124 8.97 3.17 -5.66
C TRP A 124 7.87 2.71 -6.61
N SER A 125 7.89 1.44 -7.04
CA SER A 125 6.81 0.88 -7.86
C SER A 125 5.46 1.00 -7.18
N LEU A 126 5.38 0.70 -5.87
CA LEU A 126 4.13 0.82 -5.12
C LEU A 126 3.65 2.27 -5.08
N ALA A 127 4.55 3.22 -4.85
CA ALA A 127 4.24 4.65 -4.83
C ALA A 127 3.76 5.19 -6.19
N VAL A 128 4.38 4.74 -7.29
CA VAL A 128 3.95 5.07 -8.66
C VAL A 128 2.55 4.51 -8.92
N VAL A 129 2.29 3.26 -8.55
CA VAL A 129 0.96 2.64 -8.72
C VAL A 129 -0.10 3.37 -7.89
N THR A 130 0.20 3.74 -6.64
CA THR A 130 -0.69 4.56 -5.80
C THR A 130 -0.99 5.90 -6.47
N TRP A 131 0.04 6.57 -7.00
CA TRP A 131 -0.10 7.84 -7.70
C TRP A 131 -0.98 7.72 -8.94
N CYS A 132 -0.71 6.74 -9.80
CA CYS A 132 -1.50 6.49 -11.00
C CYS A 132 -2.95 6.17 -10.67
N CYS A 133 -3.22 5.31 -9.66
CA CYS A 133 -4.57 4.90 -9.29
C CYS A 133 -5.43 6.10 -8.89
N ILE A 134 -4.97 6.91 -7.93
CA ILE A 134 -5.79 8.01 -7.42
C ILE A 134 -5.90 9.15 -8.43
N THR A 135 -4.86 9.42 -9.22
CA THR A 135 -4.91 10.40 -10.32
C THR A 135 -5.94 9.97 -11.36
N SER A 136 -5.99 8.68 -11.71
CA SER A 136 -6.99 8.14 -12.64
C SER A 136 -8.40 8.31 -12.09
N VAL A 137 -8.63 7.95 -10.82
CA VAL A 137 -9.94 8.14 -10.18
C VAL A 137 -10.36 9.61 -10.18
N PHE A 138 -9.45 10.53 -9.84
CA PHE A 138 -9.73 11.96 -9.83
C PHE A 138 -10.07 12.50 -11.21
N HIS A 139 -9.26 12.14 -12.21
CA HIS A 139 -9.50 12.51 -13.59
C HIS A 139 -10.86 11.99 -14.05
N HIS A 140 -11.17 10.73 -13.75
CA HIS A 140 -12.47 10.14 -14.02
C HIS A 140 -13.63 10.88 -13.36
N CYS A 141 -13.49 11.32 -12.10
CA CYS A 141 -14.51 12.10 -11.40
C CYS A 141 -14.71 13.48 -12.04
N LEU A 142 -13.63 14.14 -12.46
CA LEU A 142 -13.71 15.45 -13.14
C LEU A 142 -14.37 15.32 -14.52
N THR A 143 -14.04 14.28 -15.28
CA THR A 143 -14.59 14.07 -16.63
C THR A 143 -15.91 13.29 -16.63
N PHE A 144 -16.51 13.01 -15.47
CA PHE A 144 -17.69 12.14 -15.40
C PHE A 144 -18.96 12.89 -15.85
N GLY A 145 -19.42 12.64 -17.07
CA GLY A 145 -20.70 13.15 -17.57
C GLY A 145 -20.60 14.27 -18.61
N ASP A 146 -19.40 14.73 -18.92
CA ASP A 146 -19.17 15.69 -20.00
C ASP A 146 -17.99 15.21 -20.86
N GLU A 147 -18.31 14.62 -22.02
CA GLU A 147 -17.28 14.15 -22.96
C GLU A 147 -16.62 15.31 -23.73
N ASN A 148 -17.12 16.56 -23.62
CA ASN A 148 -16.72 17.65 -24.51
C ASN A 148 -16.32 18.97 -23.82
N LEU A 149 -16.47 19.14 -22.50
CA LEU A 149 -16.18 20.40 -21.80
C LEU A 149 -15.36 20.25 -20.52
N GLY A 150 -14.27 19.48 -20.56
CA GLY A 150 -13.23 19.61 -19.54
C GLY A 150 -12.58 21.00 -19.66
N GLY A 151 -13.10 22.00 -18.94
CA GLY A 151 -12.57 23.36 -18.97
C GLY A 151 -11.10 23.38 -18.57
N TYR A 152 -10.32 24.36 -19.06
CA TYR A 152 -8.89 24.51 -18.71
C TYR A 152 -8.62 24.44 -17.19
N GLY A 153 -9.58 24.90 -16.36
CA GLY A 153 -9.49 24.84 -14.90
C GLY A 153 -9.50 23.41 -14.32
N GLU A 154 -10.24 22.49 -14.89
CA GLU A 154 -10.33 21.10 -14.42
C GLU A 154 -9.06 20.32 -14.75
N TRP A 155 -8.50 20.56 -15.94
CA TRP A 155 -7.19 20.01 -16.32
C TRP A 155 -6.07 20.54 -15.44
N ALA A 156 -6.07 21.85 -15.15
CA ALA A 156 -5.11 22.47 -14.25
C ALA A 156 -5.24 21.91 -12.81
N ALA A 157 -6.47 21.76 -12.31
CA ALA A 157 -6.73 21.14 -11.01
C ALA A 157 -6.27 19.68 -10.97
N SER A 158 -6.55 18.90 -12.02
CA SER A 158 -6.10 17.50 -12.17
C SER A 158 -4.58 17.39 -12.18
N ALA A 159 -3.89 18.22 -12.97
CA ALA A 159 -2.45 18.25 -13.05
C ALA A 159 -1.81 18.65 -11.70
N GLY A 160 -2.32 19.70 -11.05
CA GLY A 160 -1.85 20.14 -9.74
C GLY A 160 -2.04 19.09 -8.65
N ALA A 161 -3.23 18.49 -8.60
CA ALA A 161 -3.57 17.42 -7.66
C ALA A 161 -2.70 16.17 -7.87
N SER A 162 -2.48 15.79 -9.14
CA SER A 162 -1.58 14.70 -9.53
C SER A 162 -0.15 14.95 -9.06
N PHE A 163 0.38 16.15 -9.30
CA PHE A 163 1.74 16.53 -8.91
C PHE A 163 1.92 16.54 -7.38
N ALA A 164 0.96 17.13 -6.66
CA ALA A 164 0.97 17.15 -5.19
C ALA A 164 0.95 15.73 -4.61
N ASN A 165 0.16 14.84 -5.20
CA ASN A 165 0.10 13.44 -4.78
C ASN A 165 1.40 12.68 -5.10
N LEU A 166 2.00 12.89 -6.27
CA LEU A 166 3.31 12.30 -6.59
C LEU A 166 4.38 12.76 -5.59
N PHE A 167 4.41 14.05 -5.26
CA PHE A 167 5.32 14.60 -4.28
C PHE A 167 5.13 13.97 -2.89
N MET A 168 3.88 13.80 -2.44
CA MET A 168 3.57 13.12 -1.18
C MET A 168 3.98 11.64 -1.20
N SER A 169 3.69 10.91 -2.28
CA SER A 169 4.13 9.52 -2.46
C SER A 169 5.65 9.40 -2.38
N ALA A 170 6.38 10.24 -3.12
CA ALA A 170 7.84 10.26 -3.11
C ALA A 170 8.39 10.57 -1.70
N ARG A 171 7.82 11.58 -1.01
CA ARG A 171 8.20 11.91 0.36
C ARG A 171 7.93 10.77 1.33
N THR A 172 6.82 10.06 1.19
CA THR A 172 6.49 8.89 2.01
C THR A 172 7.52 7.77 1.82
N VAL A 173 7.89 7.47 0.58
CA VAL A 173 8.92 6.46 0.27
C VAL A 173 10.28 6.88 0.83
N MET A 174 10.74 8.10 0.56
CA MET A 174 12.04 8.59 1.03
C MET A 174 12.17 8.51 2.56
N ARG A 175 11.10 8.82 3.30
CA ARG A 175 11.07 8.72 4.77
C ARG A 175 11.21 7.29 5.32
N HIS A 176 10.87 6.27 4.53
CA HIS A 176 10.89 4.87 4.96
C HIS A 176 12.04 4.06 4.34
N LEU A 177 12.72 4.61 3.32
CA LEU A 177 13.92 4.04 2.73
C LEU A 177 15.22 4.62 3.31
N ALA A 178 15.19 5.84 3.87
CA ALA A 178 16.28 6.42 4.64
C ALA A 178 16.48 5.69 5.98
#